data_AF-X0SDG8-F1
#
_entry.id   AF-X0SDG8-F1
#
_cell.length_a   1.000
_cell.length_b   1.000
_cell.length_c   1.000
_cell.angle_alpha   90.00
_cell.angle_beta   90.00
_cell.angle_gamma   90.00
#
_symmetry.space_group_name_H-M   'P 1'
#
loop_
_entity.id
_entity.type
_entity.pdbx_description
1 polymer ?
#
loop_
_entity_poly.entity_id
_entity_poly.type
_entity_poly.pdbx_seq_one_letter_code
_entity_poly.pdbx_strand_id
1 'polypeptide(L)'
;RTGDNWSSVKTFNFGLMGSKSYEKIYTVKEIKDQDKRKVAIVEMNAIPTSEMAEQLHKEQVPAIFSKMFDNIETYTGRLELDLTAGKVKKYVEKLQSEWLAVDPLAGQKDDKEPAAVRMSATRFYSLEKID
;
A
#
# COMPACT_ATOMS: atom_id res chain seq x y z
N ARG A 1 -21.98 9.45 6.20
CA ARG A 1 -22.94 8.43 6.66
C ARG A 1 -22.32 7.05 6.43
N THR A 2 -22.91 5.99 6.98
CA THR A 2 -22.49 4.63 6.61
C THR A 2 -22.61 4.45 5.10
N GLY A 3 -21.58 3.88 4.48
CA GLY A 3 -21.46 3.74 3.03
C GLY A 3 -20.76 4.91 2.32
N ASP A 4 -20.56 6.06 2.97
CA ASP A 4 -19.78 7.15 2.38
C ASP A 4 -18.35 6.66 2.10
N ASN A 5 -17.82 7.12 0.97
CA ASN A 5 -16.47 6.85 0.56
C ASN A 5 -15.74 8.13 0.16
N TRP A 6 -14.42 8.08 0.28
CA TRP A 6 -13.53 9.07 -0.31
C TRP A 6 -12.25 8.35 -0.72
N SER A 7 -11.48 8.97 -1.61
CA SER A 7 -10.20 8.42 -2.04
C SER A 7 -9.06 9.43 -1.91
N SER A 8 -7.84 8.91 -1.88
CA SER A 8 -6.61 9.70 -1.87
C SER A 8 -5.50 8.92 -2.55
N VAL A 9 -4.84 9.55 -3.53
CA VAL A 9 -3.66 8.98 -4.19
C VAL A 9 -2.44 9.17 -3.31
N LYS A 10 -1.66 8.10 -3.12
CA LYS A 10 -0.40 8.14 -2.38
C LYS A 10 0.69 7.34 -3.08
N THR A 11 1.85 7.97 -3.22
CA THR A 11 3.07 7.35 -3.73
C THR A 11 3.94 6.83 -2.59
N PHE A 12 4.43 5.61 -2.73
CA PHE A 12 5.41 5.01 -1.83
C PHE A 12 6.68 4.69 -2.60
N ASN A 13 7.82 5.11 -2.04
CA ASN A 13 9.14 4.80 -2.56
C ASN A 13 9.68 3.53 -1.85
N PHE A 14 10.19 2.59 -2.65
CA PHE A 14 10.76 1.31 -2.20
C PHE A 14 12.26 1.20 -2.53
N GLY A 15 12.96 2.33 -2.63
CA GLY A 15 14.39 2.40 -2.92
C GLY A 15 14.69 1.88 -4.32
N LEU A 16 15.60 0.91 -4.40
CA LEU A 16 16.01 0.30 -5.67
C LEU A 16 14.88 -0.44 -6.41
N MET A 17 13.79 -0.79 -5.71
CA MET A 17 12.60 -1.41 -6.29
C MET A 17 11.65 -0.38 -6.95
N GLY A 18 12.00 0.91 -6.91
CA GLY A 18 11.22 1.99 -7.50
C GLY A 18 10.09 2.49 -6.60
N SER A 19 9.25 3.36 -7.17
CA SER A 19 8.10 3.94 -6.49
C SER A 19 6.80 3.40 -7.08
N LYS A 20 5.79 3.23 -6.25
CA LYS A 20 4.43 2.82 -6.66
C LYS A 20 3.39 3.79 -6.12
N SER A 21 2.43 4.15 -6.96
CA SER A 21 1.29 4.98 -6.58
C SER A 21 0.04 4.12 -6.41
N TYR A 22 -0.74 4.44 -5.37
CA TYR A 22 -1.97 3.74 -5.06
C TYR A 22 -3.08 4.75 -4.80
N GLU A 23 -4.27 4.48 -5.35
CA GLU A 23 -5.49 5.12 -4.90
C GLU A 23 -5.99 4.39 -3.66
N LYS A 24 -5.95 5.06 -2.51
CA LYS A 24 -6.52 4.55 -1.26
C LYS A 24 -7.99 4.91 -1.22
N ILE A 25 -8.84 3.92 -1.05
CA ILE A 25 -10.29 4.06 -0.93
C ILE A 25 -10.66 3.84 0.53
N TYR A 26 -11.32 4.82 1.13
CA TYR A 26 -11.81 4.79 2.50
C TYR A 26 -13.32 4.62 2.45
N THR A 27 -13.87 3.72 3.25
CA THR A 27 -15.31 3.46 3.30
C THR A 27 -15.79 3.41 4.74
N VAL A 28 -16.75 4.26 5.09
CA VAL A 28 -17.40 4.21 6.41
C VAL A 28 -18.26 2.94 6.48
N LYS A 29 -17.80 1.93 7.21
CA LYS A 29 -18.52 0.66 7.37
C LYS A 29 -19.59 0.73 8.45
N GLU A 30 -19.31 1.46 9.51
CA GLU A 30 -20.17 1.51 10.68
C GLU A 30 -20.02 2.84 11.40
N ILE A 31 -21.10 3.31 12.01
CA ILE A 31 -21.08 4.38 13.00
C ILE A 31 -21.83 3.84 14.23
N LYS A 32 -21.13 3.70 15.34
CA LYS A 32 -21.65 3.13 16.59
C LYS A 32 -21.62 4.14 17.71
N ASP A 33 -22.61 4.07 18.60
CA ASP A 33 -22.59 4.81 19.86
C ASP A 33 -21.87 3.97 20.93
N GLN A 34 -20.77 4.50 21.48
CA GLN A 34 -19.96 3.85 22.49
C GLN A 34 -19.56 4.89 23.56
N ASP A 35 -19.88 4.61 24.83
CA ASP A 35 -19.56 5.49 25.97
C ASP A 35 -20.05 6.95 25.79
N LYS A 36 -21.28 7.12 25.28
CA LYS A 36 -21.89 8.42 24.91
C LYS A 36 -21.14 9.16 23.78
N ARG A 37 -20.29 8.48 23.02
CA ARG A 37 -19.58 9.04 21.87
C ARG A 37 -19.95 8.29 20.60
N LYS A 38 -19.94 9.00 19.48
CA LYS A 38 -20.11 8.40 18.16
C LYS A 38 -18.75 8.00 17.62
N VAL A 39 -18.57 6.73 17.30
CA VAL A 39 -17.33 6.20 16.72
C VAL A 39 -17.62 5.69 15.32
N ALA A 40 -16.96 6.25 14.31
CA ALA A 40 -16.96 5.71 12.96
C ALA A 40 -15.86 4.67 12.80
N ILE A 41 -16.21 3.53 12.21
CA ILE A 41 -15.27 2.52 11.73
C ILE A 41 -15.19 2.65 10.21
N VAL A 42 -13.98 2.90 9.74
CA VAL A 42 -13.67 3.10 8.33
C VAL A 42 -12.72 1.99 7.90
N GLU A 43 -13.10 1.26 6.85
CA GLU A 43 -12.20 0.31 6.19
C GLU A 43 -11.46 1.00 5.04
N MET A 44 -10.23 0.55 4.82
CA MET A 44 -9.34 1.12 3.83
C MET A 44 -8.85 0.01 2.90
N ASN A 45 -9.00 0.24 1.60
CA ASN A 45 -8.46 -0.58 0.53
C ASN A 45 -7.55 0.28 -0.35
N ALA A 46 -6.67 -0.34 -1.14
CA ALA A 46 -5.86 0.39 -2.10
C ALA A 46 -5.79 -0.34 -3.43
N ILE A 47 -5.86 0.42 -4.52
CA ILE A 47 -5.75 -0.08 -5.88
C ILE A 47 -4.50 0.57 -6.49
N PRO A 48 -3.60 -0.20 -7.13
CA PRO A 48 -2.49 0.37 -7.89
C PRO A 48 -3.03 1.34 -8.96
N THR A 49 -2.44 2.51 -9.09
CA THR A 49 -2.85 3.50 -10.11
C THR A 49 -1.68 3.92 -10.99
N SER A 50 -1.95 3.98 -12.30
CA SER A 50 -1.03 4.48 -13.32
C SER A 50 -1.09 6.00 -13.48
N GLU A 51 -1.93 6.70 -12.71
CA GLU A 51 -2.16 8.15 -12.86
C GLU A 51 -0.90 9.00 -12.61
N MET A 52 0.14 8.42 -11.99
CA MET A 52 1.47 9.06 -11.84
C MET A 52 2.59 8.36 -12.63
N ALA A 53 2.26 7.41 -13.52
CA ALA A 53 3.25 6.60 -14.22
C ALA A 53 4.23 7.44 -15.06
N GLU A 54 3.77 8.53 -15.67
CA GLU A 54 4.63 9.42 -16.46
C GLU A 54 5.66 10.19 -15.61
N GLN A 55 5.31 10.56 -14.38
CA GLN A 55 6.25 11.21 -13.45
C GLN A 55 7.24 10.20 -12.86
N LEU A 56 6.76 8.99 -12.56
CA LEU A 56 7.58 7.89 -12.03
C LEU A 56 8.59 7.36 -13.05
N HIS A 57 8.30 7.42 -14.35
CA HIS A 57 9.23 7.04 -15.43
C HIS A 57 10.49 7.94 -15.49
N LYS A 58 10.44 9.18 -15.00
CA LYS A 58 11.60 10.09 -15.00
C LYS A 58 12.56 9.83 -13.85
N GLU A 59 12.12 9.16 -12.80
CA GLU A 59 12.91 8.86 -11.59
C GLU A 59 13.46 7.43 -11.57
N GLN A 60 13.10 6.57 -12.54
CA GLN A 60 13.59 5.21 -12.59
C GLN A 60 15.05 5.16 -13.06
N VAL A 61 15.91 4.68 -12.16
CA VAL A 61 17.31 4.32 -12.41
C VAL A 61 17.37 3.30 -13.57
N PRO A 62 18.31 3.42 -14.53
CA PRO A 62 18.30 2.56 -15.70
C PRO A 62 18.62 1.09 -15.40
N ALA A 63 17.73 0.22 -15.90
CA ALA A 63 18.04 -0.97 -16.72
C ALA A 63 18.56 -2.28 -16.11
N ILE A 64 18.23 -2.65 -14.87
CA ILE A 64 18.42 -4.07 -14.40
C ILE A 64 17.10 -4.77 -14.05
N PHE A 65 16.05 -4.02 -13.72
CA PHE A 65 14.82 -4.59 -13.15
C PHE A 65 13.53 -4.26 -13.89
N SER A 66 13.64 -3.83 -15.16
CA SER A 66 12.48 -3.47 -16.00
C SER A 66 11.51 -4.64 -16.27
N LYS A 67 11.86 -5.87 -15.88
CA LYS A 67 11.03 -7.08 -16.00
C LYS A 67 10.34 -7.54 -14.71
N MET A 68 10.29 -6.71 -13.65
CA MET A 68 9.50 -7.01 -12.45
C MET A 68 7.98 -6.83 -12.72
N PHE A 69 7.39 -7.69 -13.55
CA PHE A 69 6.00 -7.55 -14.02
C PHE A 69 4.97 -8.16 -13.06
N ASP A 70 5.31 -9.23 -12.34
CA ASP A 70 4.38 -9.86 -11.42
C ASP A 70 4.53 -9.24 -10.03
N ASN A 71 3.53 -8.43 -9.69
CA ASN A 71 3.44 -7.82 -8.37
C ASN A 71 2.19 -8.35 -7.67
N ILE A 72 2.37 -8.85 -6.46
CA ILE A 72 1.27 -9.14 -5.55
C ILE A 72 1.26 -8.02 -4.53
N GLU A 73 0.22 -7.19 -4.58
CA GLU A 73 -0.03 -6.18 -3.56
C GLU A 73 -1.21 -6.55 -2.69
N THR A 74 -1.00 -6.50 -1.38
CA THR A 74 -2.08 -6.60 -0.41
C THR A 74 -2.07 -5.34 0.43
N TYR A 75 -3.21 -4.66 0.45
CA TYR A 75 -3.43 -3.49 1.30
C TYR A 75 -4.60 -3.74 2.23
N THR A 76 -4.38 -3.48 3.51
CA THR A 76 -5.44 -3.52 4.52
C THR A 76 -5.29 -2.32 5.43
N GLY A 77 -6.39 -1.67 5.77
CA GLY A 77 -6.38 -0.62 6.77
C GLY A 77 -7.71 -0.44 7.47
N ARG A 78 -7.63 0.09 8.68
CA ARG A 78 -8.78 0.38 9.53
C ARG A 78 -8.53 1.67 10.31
N LEU A 79 -9.52 2.55 10.27
CA LEU A 79 -9.55 3.80 11.00
C LEU A 79 -10.77 3.81 11.94
N GLU A 80 -10.52 4.07 13.21
CA GLU A 80 -11.54 4.34 14.22
C GLU A 80 -11.48 5.82 14.61
N LEU A 81 -12.55 6.54 14.31
CA LEU A 81 -12.65 7.99 14.51
C LEU A 81 -13.76 8.31 15.52
N ASP A 82 -13.40 9.02 16.60
CA ASP A 82 -14.36 9.61 17.53
C ASP A 82 -14.96 10.85 16.88
N LEU A 83 -16.18 10.73 16.35
CA LEU A 83 -16.91 11.80 15.69
C LEU A 83 -17.37 12.88 16.67
N THR A 84 -17.53 12.54 17.95
CA THR A 84 -17.91 13.50 18.98
C THR A 84 -16.76 14.44 19.32
N ALA A 85 -15.54 13.89 19.46
CA ALA A 85 -14.34 14.68 19.77
C ALA A 85 -13.58 15.17 18.51
N GLY A 86 -13.89 14.64 17.32
CA GLY A 86 -13.15 14.88 16.10
C GLY A 86 -11.72 14.31 16.13
N LYS A 87 -11.50 13.21 16.87
CA LYS A 87 -10.16 12.65 17.13
C LYS A 87 -10.03 11.22 16.64
N VAL A 88 -8.86 10.89 16.09
CA VAL A 88 -8.50 9.51 15.79
C VAL A 88 -8.33 8.75 17.10
N LYS A 89 -9.05 7.63 17.25
CA LYS A 89 -8.85 6.68 18.35
C LYS A 89 -7.77 5.68 17.99
N LYS A 90 -7.92 5.06 16.82
CA LYS A 90 -7.00 4.04 16.32
C LYS A 90 -6.91 4.15 14.81
N TYR A 91 -5.71 3.97 14.30
CA TYR A 91 -5.44 3.89 12.87
C TYR A 91 -4.40 2.80 12.65
N VAL A 92 -4.68 1.88 11.74
CA VAL A 92 -3.74 0.84 11.34
C VAL A 92 -3.79 0.70 9.84
N GLU A 93 -2.63 0.68 9.20
CA GLU A 93 -2.47 0.42 7.78
C GLU A 93 -1.30 -0.52 7.55
N LYS A 94 -1.50 -1.49 6.65
CA LYS A 94 -0.47 -2.40 6.17
C LYS A 94 -0.53 -2.48 4.64
N LEU A 95 0.60 -2.19 4.01
CA LEU A 95 0.85 -2.41 2.59
C LEU A 95 1.95 -3.46 2.46
N GLN A 96 1.66 -4.54 1.74
CA GLN A 96 2.64 -5.55 1.35
C GLN A 96 2.79 -5.51 -0.16
N SER A 97 4.03 -5.51 -0.62
CA SER A 97 4.37 -5.52 -2.03
C SER A 97 5.45 -6.57 -2.28
N GLU A 98 5.24 -7.38 -3.30
CA GLU A 98 6.20 -8.36 -3.77
C GLU A 98 6.59 -8.06 -5.20
N TRP A 99 7.85 -8.33 -5.53
CA TRP A 99 8.43 -8.23 -6.86
C TRP A 99 9.14 -9.54 -7.19
N LEU A 100 8.99 -10.00 -8.42
CA LEU A 100 9.75 -11.12 -8.97
C LEU A 100 10.63 -10.63 -10.11
N ALA A 101 11.94 -10.76 -9.97
CA ALA A 101 12.89 -10.58 -11.06
C ALA A 101 13.33 -11.96 -11.56
N VAL A 102 13.24 -12.20 -12.86
CA VAL A 102 13.71 -13.43 -13.50
C VAL A 102 14.88 -13.07 -14.40
N ASP A 103 15.99 -13.79 -14.29
CA ASP A 103 17.12 -13.61 -15.18
C ASP A 103 16.76 -14.17 -16.57
N PRO A 104 16.69 -13.34 -17.62
CA PRO A 104 16.38 -13.80 -18.97
C PRO A 104 17.46 -14.70 -19.59
N LEU A 105 18.66 -14.77 -19.00
CA LEU A 105 19.80 -15.57 -19.47
C LEU A 105 20.03 -16.87 -18.68
N ALA A 106 19.20 -17.15 -17.66
CA ALA A 106 19.33 -18.32 -16.78
C ALA A 106 19.27 -19.69 -17.49
N GLY A 107 18.91 -19.73 -18.77
CA GLY A 107 18.94 -20.94 -19.60
C GLY A 107 20.20 -21.12 -20.44
N GLN A 108 21.19 -20.21 -20.38
CA GLN A 108 22.32 -20.19 -21.31
C GLN A 108 23.71 -20.53 -20.74
N LYS A 109 23.92 -20.57 -19.40
CA LYS A 109 25.23 -20.96 -18.82
C LYS A 109 25.13 -21.71 -17.50
N ASP A 110 25.80 -22.86 -17.46
CA ASP A 110 26.12 -23.65 -16.25
C ASP A 110 27.16 -22.91 -15.38
N ASP A 111 26.74 -21.99 -14.52
CA ASP A 111 27.19 -21.90 -13.11
C ASP A 111 26.53 -20.71 -12.35
N LYS A 112 25.50 -21.06 -11.57
CA LYS A 112 25.15 -20.59 -10.20
C LYS A 112 24.97 -19.09 -9.89
N GLU A 113 24.00 -18.43 -10.53
CA GLU A 113 23.21 -17.36 -9.89
C GLU A 113 21.71 -17.72 -9.87
N PRO A 114 20.88 -17.15 -8.98
CA PRO A 114 19.46 -17.49 -8.91
C PRO A 114 18.74 -17.11 -10.20
N ALA A 115 18.14 -18.10 -10.87
CA ALA A 115 17.31 -17.88 -12.07
C ALA A 115 16.13 -16.92 -11.82
N ALA A 116 15.74 -16.73 -10.56
CA ALA A 116 14.81 -15.71 -10.13
C ALA A 116 15.11 -15.21 -8.71
N VAL A 117 14.83 -13.92 -8.48
CA VAL A 117 14.92 -13.26 -7.18
C VAL A 117 13.54 -12.73 -6.82
N ARG A 118 13.01 -13.16 -5.67
CA ARG A 118 11.81 -12.58 -5.07
C ARG A 118 12.20 -11.55 -4.03
N MET A 119 11.65 -10.35 -4.16
CA MET A 119 11.83 -9.26 -3.21
C MET A 119 10.48 -8.91 -2.62
N SER A 120 10.44 -8.54 -1.34
CA SER A 120 9.22 -8.09 -0.69
C SER A 120 9.48 -6.93 0.24
N ALA A 121 8.50 -6.05 0.36
CA ALA A 121 8.50 -4.93 1.27
C ALA A 121 7.16 -4.89 2.00
N THR A 122 7.21 -4.72 3.32
CA THR A 122 6.03 -4.45 4.14
C THR A 122 6.16 -3.08 4.76
N ARG A 123 5.18 -2.22 4.49
CA ARG A 123 4.99 -0.94 5.18
C ARG A 123 3.85 -1.09 6.17
N PHE A 124 4.15 -0.87 7.44
CA PHE A 124 3.18 -0.89 8.52
C PHE A 124 3.18 0.47 9.21
N TYR A 125 1.99 0.99 9.49
CA TYR A 125 1.84 2.23 10.22
C TYR A 125 0.66 2.11 11.18
N SER A 126 0.86 2.53 12.42
CA SER A 126 -0.18 2.52 13.44
C SER A 126 -0.14 3.80 14.28
N LEU A 127 -1.33 4.31 14.58
CA LEU A 127 -1.55 5.35 15.58
C LEU A 127 -2.59 4.85 16.57
N GLU A 128 -2.34 5.11 17.83
CA GLU A 128 -3.27 4.83 18.91
C GLU A 128 -3.26 6.00 19.88
N LYS A 129 -4.44 6.42 20.31
CA LYS A 129 -4.57 7.40 21.37
C LYS A 129 -4.16 6.75 22.70
N ILE A 130 -3.17 7.34 23.35
CA ILE A 130 -2.82 7.02 24.74
C ILE A 130 -3.72 7.87 25.65
N ASP A 131 -4.26 7.25 26.70
CA ASP A 131 -5.08 7.90 27.73
C ASP A 131 -4.22 8.36 28.91
#